data_AF-A0A7X2L0Q6-F1
#
_entry.id   AF-A0A7X2L0Q6-F1
#
_cell.length_a   1.000
_cell.length_b   1.000
_cell.length_c   1.000
_cell.angle_alpha   90.00
_cell.angle_beta   90.00
_cell.angle_gamma   90.00
#
_symmetry.space_group_name_H-M   'P 1'
#
loop_
_entity.id
_entity.type
_entity.pdbx_description
1 polymer ?
#
loop_
_entity_poly.entity_id
_entity_poly.type
_entity_poly.pdbx_seq_one_letter_code
_entity_poly.pdbx_strand_id
1 'polypeptide(L)'
;MNNKFRYVPLVLQWVLNLALIVLALILVVLLGKETIYIFHFINDGGDLSKLELLEGLLVYFLYFEFIALIIKYFEAKYHFPLRYFIYIGITAIIRLIIIDHESPMDTLLYAGAILVLVITLYIANTQQLKRE
;
A
#
# COMPACT_ATOMS: atom_id res chain seq x y z
N MET A 1 -19.28 36.45 6.22
CA MET A 1 -19.18 34.99 6.42
C MET A 1 -18.12 34.45 5.46
N ASN A 2 -17.04 33.76 5.81
CA ASN A 2 -16.57 33.22 7.08
C ASN A 2 -15.07 32.88 6.93
N ASN A 3 -14.16 33.75 7.39
CA ASN A 3 -12.70 33.53 7.28
C ASN A 3 -12.20 32.35 8.14
N LYS A 4 -13.02 31.82 9.08
CA LYS A 4 -12.64 30.68 9.92
C LYS A 4 -12.61 29.34 9.17
N PHE A 5 -13.44 29.16 8.13
CA PHE A 5 -13.47 27.89 7.37
C PHE A 5 -12.22 27.64 6.51
N ARG A 6 -11.41 28.68 6.23
CA ARG A 6 -10.17 28.54 5.44
C ARG A 6 -8.99 27.99 6.23
N TYR A 7 -9.02 28.08 7.56
CA TYR A 7 -7.94 27.60 8.43
C TYR A 7 -8.05 26.09 8.71
N VAL A 8 -9.27 25.55 8.75
CA VAL A 8 -9.52 24.12 8.99
C VAL A 8 -8.79 23.21 7.99
N PRO A 9 -8.92 23.38 6.65
CA PRO A 9 -8.21 22.52 5.70
C PRO A 9 -6.69 22.70 5.78
N LEU A 10 -6.21 23.91 6.08
CA LEU A 10 -4.78 24.18 6.22
C LEU A 10 -4.17 23.44 7.42
N VAL A 11 -4.84 23.50 8.58
CA VAL A 11 -4.41 22.79 9.79
C VAL A 11 -4.47 21.28 9.57
N LEU A 12 -5.54 20.78 8.96
CA LEU A 12 -5.69 19.35 8.69
C LEU A 12 -4.62 18.82 7.73
N GLN A 13 -4.26 19.60 6.70
CA GLN A 13 -3.18 19.27 5.78
C GLN A 13 -1.82 19.22 6.47
N TRP A 14 -1.54 20.18 7.36
CA TRP A 14 -0.31 20.16 8.18
C TRP A 14 -0.23 18.92 9.07
N VAL A 15 -1.32 18.58 9.76
CA VAL A 15 -1.40 17.38 10.60
C VAL A 15 -1.20 16.11 9.77
N LEU A 16 -1.85 16.02 8.61
CA LEU A 16 -1.73 14.88 7.69
C LEU A 16 -0.28 14.71 7.20
N ASN A 17 0.35 15.80 6.77
CA ASN A 17 1.74 15.77 6.31
C ASN A 17 2.71 15.32 7.40
N LEU A 18 2.53 15.82 8.63
CA LEU A 18 3.34 15.40 9.77
C LEU A 18 3.15 13.91 10.06
N ALA A 19 1.90 13.44 10.08
CA ALA A 19 1.59 12.02 10.28
C ALA A 19 2.21 11.13 9.19
N LEU A 20 2.18 11.55 7.93
CA LEU A 20 2.77 10.79 6.82
C LEU A 20 4.30 10.74 6.89
N ILE A 21 4.97 11.80 7.34
CA ILE A 21 6.43 11.80 7.54
C ILE A 21 6.80 10.82 8.66
N VAL A 22 6.08 10.86 9.78
CA VAL A 22 6.29 9.93 10.90
C VAL A 22 6.05 8.48 10.45
N LEU A 23 4.98 8.24 9.70
CA LEU A 23 4.66 6.92 9.15
C LEU A 23 5.77 6.43 8.19
N ALA A 24 6.24 7.28 7.29
CA ALA A 24 7.31 6.92 6.36
C ALA A 24 8.59 6.52 7.09
N LEU A 25 8.98 7.25 8.14
CA LEU A 25 10.14 6.90 8.98
C LEU A 25 9.96 5.54 9.63
N ILE A 26 8.79 5.25 10.21
CA ILE A 26 8.49 3.95 10.82
C ILE A 26 8.61 2.84 9.77
N LEU A 27 8.00 3.02 8.59
CA LEU A 27 8.03 2.02 7.53
C LEU A 27 9.45 1.75 7.02
N VAL A 28 10.29 2.76 6.88
CA VAL A 28 11.70 2.59 6.50
C VAL A 28 12.46 1.79 7.55
N VAL A 29 12.24 2.05 8.84
CA VAL A 29 12.84 1.27 9.92
C VAL A 29 12.36 -0.18 9.90
N LEU A 30 11.05 -0.42 9.74
CA LEU A 30 10.48 -1.77 9.65
C LEU A 30 11.02 -2.54 8.44
N LEU A 31 11.13 -1.87 7.28
CA LEU A 31 11.70 -2.44 6.07
C LEU A 31 13.16 -2.85 6.27
N GLY A 32 13.95 -2.03 6.96
CA GLY A 32 15.32 -2.37 7.33
C GLY A 32 15.40 -3.58 8.28
N LYS A 33 14.51 -3.67 9.27
CA LYS A 33 14.42 -4.83 10.17
C LYS A 33 14.08 -6.11 9.42
N GLU A 34 13.11 -6.06 8.52
CA GLU A 34 12.69 -7.20 7.71
C GLU A 34 13.82 -7.65 6.75
N THR A 35 14.57 -6.70 6.21
CA THR A 35 15.77 -6.99 5.39
C THR A 35 16.79 -7.82 6.17
N ILE A 36 17.08 -7.42 7.42
CA ILE A 36 18.04 -8.14 8.28
C ILE A 36 17.49 -9.53 8.64
N TYR A 37 16.19 -9.63 8.94
CA TYR A 37 15.52 -10.90 9.23
C TYR A 37 15.66 -11.89 8.07
N ILE A 38 15.28 -11.49 6.85
CA ILE A 38 15.39 -12.32 5.65
C ILE A 38 16.86 -12.70 5.37
N PHE A 39 17.80 -11.77 5.56
CA PHE A 39 19.23 -12.04 5.36
C PHE A 39 19.75 -13.11 6.35
N HIS A 40 19.40 -13.00 7.62
CA HIS A 40 19.79 -13.96 8.65
C HIS A 40 19.17 -15.34 8.39
N PHE A 41 17.88 -15.36 8.01
CA PHE A 41 17.15 -16.57 7.64
C PHE A 41 17.84 -17.35 6.51
N ILE A 42 18.30 -16.66 5.47
CA ILE A 42 18.99 -17.30 4.32
C ILE A 42 20.34 -17.88 4.76
N ASN A 43 21.05 -17.20 5.67
CA ASN A 43 22.40 -17.58 6.09
C ASN A 43 22.41 -18.73 7.11
N ASP A 44 21.40 -18.84 7.97
CA ASP A 44 21.32 -19.87 9.00
C ASP A 44 20.89 -21.25 8.47
N GLY A 45 20.41 -21.35 7.23
CA GLY A 45 20.32 -22.60 6.48
C GLY A 45 19.53 -23.76 7.11
N GLY A 46 18.68 -23.53 8.12
CA GLY A 46 18.05 -24.59 8.89
C GLY A 46 16.53 -24.51 8.95
N ASP A 47 15.85 -25.47 8.31
CA ASP A 47 14.50 -25.99 8.61
C ASP A 47 13.30 -25.02 8.72
N LEU A 48 13.35 -23.85 8.10
CA LEU A 48 12.19 -22.97 8.01
C LEU A 48 11.48 -23.12 6.66
N SER A 49 10.16 -23.31 6.72
CA SER A 49 9.31 -23.59 5.56
C SER A 49 9.40 -22.46 4.54
N LYS A 50 9.41 -22.79 3.25
CA LYS A 50 9.34 -21.82 2.14
C LYS A 50 8.20 -20.80 2.31
N LEU A 51 7.16 -21.19 3.05
CA LEU A 51 6.02 -20.34 3.40
C LEU A 51 6.40 -19.16 4.30
N GLU A 52 7.28 -19.35 5.29
CA GLU A 52 7.70 -18.27 6.20
C GLU A 52 8.59 -17.24 5.50
N LEU A 53 9.47 -17.70 4.61
CA LEU A 53 10.27 -16.79 3.77
C LEU A 53 9.35 -15.98 2.85
N LEU A 54 8.38 -16.65 2.21
CA LEU A 54 7.40 -15.98 1.38
C LEU A 54 6.61 -14.93 2.17
N GLU A 55 6.15 -15.26 3.38
CA GLU A 55 5.46 -14.33 4.27
C GLU A 55 6.29 -13.08 4.58
N GLY A 56 7.54 -13.25 5.03
CA GLY A 56 8.44 -12.12 5.29
C GLY A 56 8.71 -11.26 4.04
N LEU A 57 8.87 -11.90 2.89
CA LEU A 57 9.03 -11.19 1.61
C LEU A 57 7.77 -10.39 1.24
N LEU A 58 6.57 -10.94 1.46
CA LEU A 58 5.31 -10.23 1.21
C LEU A 58 5.15 -9.01 2.12
N VAL A 59 5.54 -9.12 3.40
CA VAL A 59 5.56 -8.02 4.36
C VAL A 59 6.56 -6.94 3.93
N TYR A 60 7.76 -7.33 3.49
CA TYR A 60 8.74 -6.41 2.94
C TYR A 60 8.19 -5.61 1.75
N PHE A 61 7.55 -6.30 0.80
CA PHE A 61 6.92 -5.68 -0.37
C PHE A 61 5.74 -4.76 0.00
N LEU A 62 5.05 -5.02 1.11
CA LEU A 62 4.00 -4.15 1.62
C LEU A 62 4.56 -2.83 2.15
N TYR A 63 5.63 -2.87 2.95
CA TYR A 63 6.30 -1.65 3.40
C TYR A 63 6.81 -0.80 2.24
N PHE A 64 7.40 -1.44 1.23
CA PHE A 64 7.86 -0.77 0.02
C PHE A 64 6.72 -0.04 -0.72
N GLU A 65 5.58 -0.71 -0.91
CA GLU A 65 4.42 -0.11 -1.59
C GLU A 65 3.85 1.09 -0.83
N PHE A 66 3.73 1.00 0.50
CA PHE A 66 3.25 2.12 1.29
C PHE A 66 4.22 3.30 1.26
N ILE A 67 5.53 3.06 1.29
CA ILE A 67 6.53 4.12 1.10
C ILE A 67 6.37 4.77 -0.27
N ALA A 68 6.20 3.98 -1.34
CA ALA A 68 5.97 4.51 -2.69
C ALA A 68 4.70 5.37 -2.78
N LEU A 69 3.62 4.99 -2.07
CA LEU A 69 2.40 5.80 -1.97
C LEU A 69 2.66 7.15 -1.30
N ILE A 70 3.40 7.16 -0.19
CA ILE A 70 3.73 8.39 0.54
C ILE A 70 4.57 9.31 -0.34
N ILE A 71 5.56 8.78 -1.06
CA ILE A 71 6.35 9.55 -2.03
C ILE A 71 5.43 10.17 -3.09
N LYS A 72 4.54 9.39 -3.69
CA LYS A 72 3.59 9.88 -4.71
C LYS A 72 2.63 10.93 -4.17
N TYR A 73 2.22 10.82 -2.91
CA TYR A 73 1.40 11.84 -2.24
C TYR A 73 2.12 13.20 -2.18
N PHE A 74 3.40 13.22 -1.82
CA PHE A 74 4.20 14.45 -1.80
C PHE A 74 4.49 14.98 -3.21
N GLU A 75 4.78 14.09 -4.18
CA GLU A 75 4.98 14.48 -5.59
C GLU A 75 3.72 15.10 -6.24
N ALA A 76 2.52 14.60 -5.89
CA ALA A 76 1.25 15.08 -6.41
C ALA A 76 0.75 16.39 -5.75
N LYS A 77 1.63 17.20 -5.17
CA LYS A 77 1.30 18.47 -4.47
C LYS A 77 0.22 18.27 -3.39
N TYR A 78 0.39 17.25 -2.54
CA TYR A 78 -0.52 16.91 -1.44
C TYR A 78 -1.92 16.44 -1.86
N HIS A 79 -2.12 16.11 -3.14
CA HIS A 79 -3.32 15.43 -3.60
C HIS A 79 -3.15 13.92 -3.44
N PHE A 80 -4.14 13.28 -2.84
CA PHE A 80 -4.10 11.85 -2.65
C PHE A 80 -4.25 11.13 -4.00
N PRO A 81 -3.25 10.36 -4.44
CA PRO A 81 -3.24 9.78 -5.77
C PRO A 81 -4.11 8.51 -5.79
N LEU A 82 -5.42 8.70 -5.91
CA LEU A 82 -6.44 7.63 -5.86
C LEU A 82 -6.13 6.41 -6.73
N ARG A 83 -5.54 6.63 -7.91
CA ARG A 83 -5.12 5.56 -8.82
C ARG A 83 -4.07 4.64 -8.20
N TYR A 84 -3.08 5.21 -7.53
CA TYR A 84 -2.00 4.47 -6.88
C TYR A 84 -2.51 3.71 -5.66
N PHE A 85 -3.45 4.30 -4.94
CA PHE A 85 -4.14 3.61 -3.85
C PHE A 85 -4.89 2.36 -4.35
N ILE A 86 -5.59 2.46 -5.48
CA ILE A 86 -6.26 1.30 -6.09
C ILE A 86 -5.24 0.25 -6.53
N TYR A 87 -4.10 0.64 -7.11
CA TYR A 87 -3.03 -0.32 -7.44
C TYR A 87 -2.52 -1.08 -6.21
N ILE A 88 -2.29 -0.39 -5.09
CA ILE A 88 -1.88 -1.01 -3.83
C ILE A 88 -2.98 -1.93 -3.27
N GLY A 89 -4.25 -1.55 -3.41
CA GLY A 89 -5.37 -2.42 -3.04
C GLY A 89 -5.38 -3.71 -3.86
N ILE A 90 -5.17 -3.63 -5.18
CA ILE A 90 -5.10 -4.79 -6.06
C ILE A 90 -3.94 -5.69 -5.66
N THR A 91 -2.73 -5.13 -5.47
CA THR A 91 -1.55 -5.94 -5.09
C THR A 91 -1.72 -6.56 -3.71
N ALA A 92 -2.33 -5.87 -2.74
CA ALA A 92 -2.63 -6.43 -1.42
C ALA A 92 -3.55 -7.65 -1.50
N ILE A 93 -4.63 -7.60 -2.29
CA ILE A 93 -5.54 -8.75 -2.45
C ILE A 93 -4.85 -9.89 -3.19
N ILE A 94 -4.04 -9.60 -4.22
CA ILE A 94 -3.25 -10.63 -4.91
C ILE A 94 -2.29 -11.32 -3.93
N ARG A 95 -1.62 -10.57 -3.06
CA ARG A 95 -0.72 -11.14 -2.04
C ARG A 95 -1.48 -11.99 -1.03
N LEU A 96 -2.68 -11.56 -0.63
CA LEU A 96 -3.55 -12.32 0.26
C LEU A 96 -3.92 -13.67 -0.35
N ILE A 97 -4.26 -13.71 -1.66
CA ILE A 97 -4.53 -14.96 -2.37
C ILE A 97 -3.29 -15.88 -2.40
N ILE A 98 -2.09 -15.33 -2.59
CA ILE A 98 -0.86 -16.13 -2.65
C ILE A 98 -0.58 -16.84 -1.32
N ILE A 99 -0.83 -16.18 -0.19
CA ILE A 99 -0.49 -16.69 1.14
C ILE A 99 -1.60 -17.54 1.77
N ASP A 100 -2.86 -17.15 1.58
CA ASP A 100 -4.02 -17.79 2.19
C ASP A 100 -4.72 -18.72 1.18
N HIS A 101 -4.51 -20.03 1.36
CA HIS A 101 -5.03 -21.08 0.46
C HIS A 101 -5.95 -22.09 1.18
N GLU A 102 -6.56 -21.73 2.31
CA GLU A 102 -7.35 -22.72 3.07
C GLU A 102 -8.75 -22.99 2.49
N SER A 103 -9.37 -22.01 1.82
CA SER A 103 -10.76 -22.10 1.38
C SER A 103 -10.93 -21.59 -0.06
N PRO A 104 -11.38 -22.44 -1.01
CA PRO A 104 -11.59 -22.05 -2.40
C PRO A 104 -12.71 -21.00 -2.56
N MET A 105 -13.60 -20.86 -1.58
CA MET A 105 -14.65 -19.84 -1.59
C MET A 105 -14.07 -18.45 -1.35
N ASP A 106 -13.12 -18.31 -0.42
CA ASP A 106 -12.49 -17.03 -0.10
C ASP A 106 -11.62 -16.56 -1.26
N THR A 107 -10.90 -17.47 -1.92
CA THR A 107 -10.18 -17.17 -3.17
C THR A 107 -11.11 -16.61 -4.25
N LEU A 108 -12.32 -17.16 -4.39
CA LEU A 108 -13.31 -16.68 -5.37
C LEU A 108 -13.81 -15.28 -5.02
N LEU A 109 -14.05 -15.00 -3.74
CA LEU A 109 -14.43 -13.66 -3.27
C LEU A 109 -13.32 -12.64 -3.49
N TYR A 110 -12.07 -12.99 -3.19
CA TYR A 110 -10.90 -12.12 -3.45
C TYR A 110 -10.71 -11.85 -4.95
N ALA A 111 -10.89 -12.85 -5.81
CA ALA A 111 -10.87 -12.66 -7.25
C ALA A 111 -12.01 -11.72 -7.72
N GLY A 112 -13.21 -11.85 -7.15
CA GLY A 112 -14.32 -10.93 -7.38
C GLY A 112 -14.00 -9.49 -6.95
N ALA A 113 -13.35 -9.31 -5.79
CA ALA A 113 -12.91 -8.01 -5.30
C ALA A 113 -11.87 -7.36 -6.24
N ILE A 114 -10.92 -8.14 -6.78
CA ILE A 114 -9.97 -7.66 -7.80
C ILE A 114 -10.72 -7.18 -9.04
N LEU A 115 -11.72 -7.92 -9.53
CA LEU A 115 -12.52 -7.48 -10.67
C LEU A 115 -13.21 -6.14 -10.41
N VAL A 116 -13.78 -5.94 -9.22
CA VAL A 116 -14.40 -4.67 -8.83
C VAL A 116 -13.37 -3.54 -8.79
N LEU A 117 -12.18 -3.76 -8.24
CA LEU A 117 -11.11 -2.75 -8.22
C LEU A 117 -10.61 -2.41 -9.63
N VAL A 118 -10.47 -3.39 -10.50
CA VAL A 118 -10.08 -3.18 -11.91
C VAL A 118 -11.14 -2.38 -12.66
N ILE A 119 -12.43 -2.68 -12.46
CA ILE A 119 -13.54 -1.89 -13.02
C ILE A 119 -13.51 -0.46 -12.48
N THR A 120 -13.32 -0.29 -11.18
CA THR A 120 -13.19 1.03 -10.54
C THR A 120 -12.04 1.83 -11.15
N LEU A 121 -10.89 1.19 -11.33
CA LEU A 121 -9.74 1.78 -11.99
C LEU A 121 -10.04 2.17 -13.43
N TYR A 122 -10.72 1.30 -14.19
CA TYR A 122 -11.10 1.56 -15.58
C TYR A 122 -11.99 2.81 -15.68
N ILE A 123 -13.01 2.91 -14.84
CA ILE A 123 -13.92 4.07 -14.80
C ILE A 123 -13.16 5.34 -14.38
N ALA A 124 -12.38 5.27 -13.31
CA ALA A 124 -11.58 6.39 -12.81
C ALA A 124 -10.55 6.88 -13.85
N ASN A 125 -9.99 5.97 -14.65
CA ASN A 125 -9.05 6.31 -15.70
C ASN A 125 -9.75 6.91 -16.95
N THR A 126 -10.97 6.47 -17.27
CA THR A 126 -11.70 6.97 -18.46
C THR A 126 -12.12 8.44 -18.31
N GLN A 127 -12.36 8.91 -17.07
CA GLN A 127 -12.78 10.30 -16.79
C GLN A 127 -11.63 11.33 -16.80
N GLN A 128 -10.36 10.89 -16.78
CA GLN A 128 -9.21 11.82 -16.77
C GLN A 128 -8.65 12.12 -18.17
N LEU A 129 -9.16 11.50 -19.24
CA LEU A 129 -8.70 11.70 -20.63
C LEU A 129 -9.48 12.77 -21.42
N LYS A 130 -10.13 13.73 -20.76
CA LYS A 130 -10.74 14.88 -21.45
C LYS A 130 -10.31 16.26 -20.98
N ARG A 131 -9.31 16.35 -20.09
CA ARG A 131 -8.70 17.62 -19.68
C ARG A 131 -7.23 17.43 -19.32
N GLU A 132 -6.43 17.14 -20.33
CA GLU A 132 -5.19 17.90 -20.57
C GLU A 132 -5.35 18.59 -21.93
#